data_AF-A0A8B6BS61-F1
#
_entry.id   AF-A0A8B6BS61-F1
#
_cell.length_a   1.000
_cell.length_b   1.000
_cell.length_c   1.000
_cell.angle_alpha   90.00
_cell.angle_beta   90.00
_cell.angle_gamma   90.00
#
_symmetry.space_group_name_H-M   'P 1'
#
loop_
_entity.id
_entity.type
_entity.pdbx_description
1 polymer ?
#
loop_
_entity_poly.entity_id
_entity_poly.type
_entity_poly.pdbx_seq_one_letter_code
_entity_poly.pdbx_strand_id
1 'polypeptide(L)'
;MAGFPGVIGCIDGTHVRIQRPSENEPAFINRKGYPSINVQAVCDSKGRFTNLVARWPGSTHDSHMLRTSNLRTVLERDNNGLQNGILLGDSGYACKPYLVTPYLRPSDQSQERYNGSHCRTRVTIERAFGWWKRRFHCLHGELRMHPERVCTIIGACAVLHNLAILLREPQLDQDQDVDIGEINGQNNGQEDGNGVFRYK
;
A
#
# COMPACT_ATOMS: atom_id res chain seq x y z
N MET A 1 2.07 -15.29 -6.36
CA MET A 1 0.59 -15.11 -6.27
C MET A 1 -0.03 -16.45 -5.92
N ALA A 2 -0.85 -16.50 -4.87
CA ALA A 2 -1.28 -17.75 -4.23
C ALA A 2 -2.50 -18.41 -4.90
N GLY A 3 -2.44 -18.64 -6.22
CA GLY A 3 -3.45 -19.43 -6.94
C GLY A 3 -4.74 -18.69 -7.33
N PHE A 4 -4.76 -17.35 -7.28
CA PHE A 4 -5.90 -16.58 -7.80
C PHE A 4 -5.84 -16.46 -9.34
N PRO A 5 -6.78 -17.04 -10.08
CA PRO A 5 -6.82 -16.91 -11.53
C PRO A 5 -7.11 -15.45 -11.94
N GLY A 6 -6.39 -14.96 -12.94
CA GLY A 6 -6.60 -13.62 -13.50
C GLY A 6 -6.08 -12.45 -12.67
N VAL A 7 -5.39 -12.67 -11.54
CA VAL A 7 -4.81 -11.56 -10.77
C VAL A 7 -3.53 -11.04 -11.44
N ILE A 8 -3.50 -9.73 -11.71
CA ILE A 8 -2.37 -9.04 -12.36
C ILE A 8 -1.50 -8.27 -11.36
N GLY A 9 -2.01 -8.01 -10.16
CA GLY A 9 -1.27 -7.32 -9.11
C GLY A 9 -2.07 -7.09 -7.84
N CYS A 10 -1.37 -6.59 -6.82
CA CYS A 10 -1.98 -6.11 -5.59
C CYS A 10 -1.85 -4.60 -5.52
N ILE A 11 -2.88 -3.90 -5.04
CA ILE A 11 -2.89 -2.46 -4.79
C ILE A 11 -2.91 -2.18 -3.28
N ASP A 12 -2.09 -1.23 -2.84
CA ASP A 12 -2.00 -0.85 -1.43
C ASP A 12 -1.38 0.54 -1.26
N GLY A 13 -1.58 1.13 -0.08
CA GLY A 13 -1.00 2.40 0.34
C GLY A 13 0.23 2.21 1.23
N THR A 14 1.15 3.17 1.18
CA THR A 14 2.25 3.27 2.14
C THR A 14 2.63 4.73 2.40
N HIS A 15 3.08 5.01 3.62
CA HIS A 15 3.49 6.37 4.01
C HIS A 15 5.00 6.54 3.91
N VAL A 16 5.44 7.66 3.36
CA VAL A 16 6.83 8.13 3.43
C VAL A 16 6.88 9.36 4.32
N ARG A 17 7.68 9.30 5.39
CA ARG A 17 7.75 10.37 6.39
C ARG A 17 8.46 11.59 5.82
N ILE A 18 7.89 12.77 6.08
CA ILE A 18 8.47 14.04 5.67
C ILE A 18 8.67 14.95 6.87
N GLN A 19 9.55 15.91 6.72
CA GLN A 19 9.58 17.07 7.59
C GLN A 19 8.22 17.76 7.53
N ARG A 20 7.76 18.23 8.69
CA ARG A 20 6.54 19.00 8.86
C ARG A 20 6.51 20.16 7.85
N PRO A 21 5.54 20.19 6.92
CA PRO A 21 5.40 21.30 5.97
C PRO A 21 5.04 22.60 6.70
N SER A 22 5.54 23.73 6.19
CA SER A 22 5.17 25.05 6.70
C SER A 22 3.75 25.46 6.33
N GLU A 23 3.22 24.91 5.23
CA GLU A 23 1.91 25.21 4.68
C GLU A 23 1.00 23.98 4.77
N ASN A 24 -0.25 24.20 5.20
CA ASN A 24 -1.29 23.18 5.28
C ASN A 24 -0.85 21.89 6.02
N GLU A 25 -0.05 22.05 7.08
CA GLU A 25 0.47 20.94 7.90
C GLU A 25 -0.57 19.86 8.23
N PRO A 26 -1.80 20.20 8.70
CA PRO A 26 -2.76 19.19 9.13
C PRO A 26 -3.12 18.18 8.02
N ALA A 27 -3.09 18.60 6.75
CA ALA A 27 -3.35 17.72 5.62
C ALA A 27 -2.29 16.61 5.49
N PHE A 28 -1.06 16.83 5.93
CA PHE A 28 0.02 15.86 5.81
C PHE A 28 0.09 14.88 6.99
N ILE A 29 -0.66 15.12 8.08
CA ILE A 29 -0.68 14.24 9.24
C ILE A 29 -1.48 12.99 8.91
N ASN A 30 -0.81 11.83 9.00
CA ASN A 30 -1.48 10.54 8.83
C ASN A 30 -2.18 10.08 10.11
N ARG A 31 -2.84 8.92 10.03
CA ARG A 31 -3.53 8.29 11.18
C ARG A 31 -2.61 7.94 12.36
N LYS A 32 -1.29 7.88 12.13
CA LYS A 32 -0.26 7.63 13.14
C LYS A 32 0.32 8.92 13.74
N GLY A 33 -0.22 10.09 13.40
CA GLY A 33 0.13 11.37 14.02
C GLY A 33 1.41 12.02 13.50
N TYR A 34 1.97 11.57 12.36
CA TYR A 34 3.17 12.19 11.78
C TYR A 34 2.96 12.69 10.34
N PRO A 35 3.70 13.74 9.90
CA PRO A 35 3.63 14.23 8.53
C PRO A 35 4.19 13.20 7.53
N SER A 36 3.44 12.94 6.46
CA SER A 36 3.86 12.00 5.43
C SER A 36 3.26 12.32 4.06
N ILE A 37 3.87 11.76 3.02
CA ILE A 37 3.24 11.55 1.71
C ILE A 37 2.59 10.16 1.73
N ASN A 38 1.30 10.08 1.40
CA ASN A 38 0.65 8.81 1.12
C ASN A 38 0.94 8.42 -0.34
N VAL A 39 1.43 7.19 -0.52
CA VAL A 39 1.84 6.61 -1.80
C VAL A 39 0.96 5.40 -2.06
N GLN A 40 0.21 5.41 -3.15
CA GLN A 40 -0.52 4.23 -3.62
C GLN A 40 0.31 3.56 -4.70
N ALA A 41 0.44 2.24 -4.63
CA ALA A 41 1.14 1.48 -5.65
C ALA A 41 0.38 0.22 -6.03
N VAL A 42 0.62 -0.25 -7.25
CA VAL A 42 0.27 -1.60 -7.69
C VAL A 42 1.56 -2.36 -7.92
N CYS A 43 1.68 -3.57 -7.37
CA CYS A 43 2.81 -4.45 -7.66
C CYS A 43 2.39 -5.75 -8.34
N ASP A 44 3.26 -6.25 -9.22
CA ASP A 44 3.10 -7.56 -9.84
C ASP A 44 3.62 -8.69 -8.92
N SER A 45 3.56 -9.93 -9.41
CA SER A 45 3.99 -11.13 -8.68
C SER A 45 5.49 -11.18 -8.36
N LYS A 46 6.29 -10.34 -9.01
CA LYS A 46 7.75 -10.22 -8.81
C LYS A 46 8.10 -9.04 -7.88
N GLY A 47 7.09 -8.33 -7.36
CA GLY A 47 7.30 -7.14 -6.53
C GLY A 47 7.74 -5.91 -7.31
N ARG A 48 7.54 -5.88 -8.64
CA ARG A 48 7.76 -4.68 -9.46
C ARG A 48 6.53 -3.79 -9.38
N PHE A 49 6.74 -2.48 -9.26
CA PHE A 49 5.64 -1.51 -9.29
C PHE A 49 5.18 -1.29 -10.73
N THR A 50 3.93 -1.64 -11.03
CA THR A 50 3.31 -1.41 -12.34
C THR A 50 2.54 -0.10 -12.38
N ASN A 51 2.14 0.42 -11.21
CA ASN A 51 1.58 1.75 -11.04
C ASN A 51 2.08 2.33 -9.71
N LEU A 52 2.33 3.64 -9.68
CA LEU A 52 2.72 4.36 -8.47
C LEU A 52 2.21 5.79 -8.51
N VAL A 53 1.52 6.20 -7.45
CA VAL A 53 0.96 7.53 -7.24
C VAL A 53 1.47 8.07 -5.91
N ALA A 54 2.54 8.87 -5.98
CA ALA A 54 3.15 9.56 -4.84
C ALA A 54 2.87 11.06 -4.92
N ARG A 55 1.67 11.49 -4.56
CA ARG A 55 1.28 12.92 -4.63
C ARG A 55 0.31 13.39 -3.55
N TRP A 56 -0.06 12.49 -2.64
CA TRP A 56 -1.16 12.76 -1.72
C TRP A 56 -0.65 13.06 -0.32
N PRO A 57 -1.20 14.08 0.36
CA PRO A 57 -0.92 14.33 1.77
C PRO A 57 -1.29 13.12 2.64
N GLY A 58 -0.58 12.93 3.75
CA GLY A 58 -0.72 11.77 4.64
C GLY A 58 -2.11 11.53 5.24
N SER A 59 -2.98 12.54 5.29
CA SER A 59 -4.39 12.37 5.72
C SER A 59 -5.30 11.75 4.66
N THR A 60 -4.83 11.66 3.40
CA THR A 60 -5.64 11.19 2.29
C THR A 60 -5.89 9.68 2.39
N HIS A 61 -7.15 9.27 2.23
CA HIS A 61 -7.50 7.86 2.19
C HIS A 61 -7.18 7.22 0.83
N ASP A 62 -6.70 5.98 0.86
CA ASP A 62 -6.34 5.18 -0.31
C ASP A 62 -7.46 5.06 -1.37
N SER A 63 -8.71 4.90 -0.91
CA SER A 63 -9.87 4.86 -1.80
C SER A 63 -10.13 6.18 -2.52
N HIS A 64 -9.78 7.31 -1.91
CA HIS A 64 -9.82 8.62 -2.56
C HIS A 64 -8.71 8.74 -3.62
N MET A 65 -7.51 8.25 -3.32
CA MET A 65 -6.39 8.25 -4.25
C MET A 65 -6.69 7.42 -5.50
N LEU A 66 -7.27 6.23 -5.33
CA LEU A 66 -7.67 5.40 -6.47
C LEU A 66 -8.76 6.11 -7.29
N ARG A 67 -9.77 6.69 -6.63
CA ARG A 67 -10.89 7.36 -7.30
C ARG A 67 -10.47 8.51 -8.22
N THR A 68 -9.37 9.16 -7.88
CA THR A 68 -8.81 10.34 -8.56
C THR A 68 -7.62 9.99 -9.47
N SER A 69 -7.22 8.71 -9.53
CA SER A 69 -6.10 8.25 -10.34
C SER A 69 -6.50 7.93 -11.78
N ASN A 70 -5.55 8.09 -12.71
CA ASN A 70 -5.71 7.58 -14.08
C ASN A 70 -5.85 6.05 -14.11
N LEU A 71 -5.35 5.35 -13.09
CA LEU A 71 -5.48 3.90 -12.96
C LEU A 71 -6.96 3.49 -12.96
N ARG A 72 -7.82 4.20 -12.21
CA ARG A 72 -9.26 3.96 -12.25
C ARG A 72 -9.82 4.09 -13.66
N THR A 73 -9.47 5.15 -14.38
CA THR A 73 -10.00 5.38 -15.73
C THR A 73 -9.61 4.27 -16.69
N VAL A 74 -8.37 3.76 -16.61
CA VAL A 74 -7.92 2.62 -17.41
C VAL A 74 -8.72 1.36 -17.04
N LEU A 75 -8.82 1.05 -15.74
CA LEU A 75 -9.55 -0.13 -15.25
C LEU A 75 -11.05 -0.09 -15.57
N GLU A 76 -11.68 1.08 -15.58
CA GLU A 76 -13.10 1.25 -15.93
C GLU A 76 -13.37 1.23 -17.44
N ARG A 77 -12.40 1.64 -18.27
CA ARG A 77 -12.52 1.57 -19.74
C ARG A 77 -12.39 0.13 -20.24
N ASP A 78 -11.46 -0.62 -19.66
CA ASP A 78 -11.11 -1.98 -20.08
C ASP A 78 -12.03 -3.04 -19.45
N ASN A 79 -13.32 -2.71 -19.29
CA ASN A 79 -14.31 -3.28 -18.35
C ASN A 79 -14.73 -4.76 -18.56
N ASN A 80 -13.78 -5.66 -18.84
CA ASN A 80 -13.97 -7.10 -18.94
C ASN A 80 -13.32 -7.87 -17.76
N GLY A 81 -12.99 -7.21 -16.65
CA GLY A 81 -12.60 -7.81 -15.35
C GLY A 81 -11.60 -8.98 -15.44
N LEU A 82 -12.09 -10.19 -15.71
CA LEU A 82 -11.32 -11.42 -15.91
C LEU A 82 -10.46 -11.47 -17.19
N GLN A 83 -10.87 -10.85 -18.30
CA GLN A 83 -10.08 -10.91 -19.56
C GLN A 83 -8.84 -10.03 -19.51
N ASN A 84 -8.91 -8.89 -18.80
CA ASN A 84 -7.83 -7.92 -18.70
C ASN A 84 -7.10 -7.97 -17.35
N GLY A 85 -7.60 -8.79 -16.43
CA GLY A 85 -7.01 -9.06 -15.13
C GLY A 85 -7.58 -8.24 -13.98
N ILE A 86 -7.47 -8.81 -12.78
CA ILE A 86 -8.04 -8.29 -11.54
C ILE A 86 -6.94 -7.82 -10.59
N LEU A 87 -7.17 -6.72 -9.88
CA LEU A 87 -6.34 -6.28 -8.77
C LEU A 87 -6.90 -6.79 -7.43
N LEU A 88 -6.00 -7.10 -6.49
CA LEU A 88 -6.37 -7.35 -5.09
C LEU A 88 -6.08 -6.12 -4.25
N GLY A 89 -7.09 -5.58 -3.58
CA GLY A 89 -6.97 -4.45 -2.65
C GLY A 89 -7.31 -4.84 -1.21
N ASP A 90 -6.93 -3.98 -0.27
CA ASP A 90 -7.35 -4.12 1.13
C ASP A 90 -8.85 -3.81 1.32
N SER A 91 -9.33 -3.93 2.56
CA SER A 91 -10.73 -3.62 2.92
C SER A 91 -11.07 -2.13 2.86
N GLY A 92 -10.09 -1.25 2.72
CA GLY A 92 -10.28 0.19 2.56
C GLY A 92 -10.77 0.58 1.16
N TYR A 93 -10.66 -0.31 0.17
CA TYR A 93 -11.20 -0.12 -1.16
C TYR A 93 -12.64 -0.65 -1.30
N ALA A 94 -13.37 -0.11 -2.28
CA ALA A 94 -14.64 -0.68 -2.68
C ALA A 94 -14.41 -1.88 -3.62
N CYS A 95 -15.14 -2.97 -3.41
CA CYS A 95 -15.11 -4.11 -4.32
C CYS A 95 -15.72 -3.73 -5.68
N LYS A 96 -15.03 -4.09 -6.78
CA LYS A 96 -15.35 -3.77 -8.17
C LYS A 96 -14.98 -4.96 -9.08
N PRO A 97 -15.52 -5.06 -10.31
CA PRO A 97 -15.16 -6.12 -11.26
C PRO A 97 -13.66 -6.26 -11.58
N TYR A 98 -12.90 -5.18 -11.41
CA TYR A 98 -11.46 -5.10 -11.65
C TYR A 98 -10.63 -5.00 -10.36
N LEU A 99 -11.26 -4.88 -9.19
CA LEU A 99 -10.60 -4.72 -7.89
C LEU A 99 -11.38 -5.46 -6.80
N VAL A 100 -10.86 -6.61 -6.36
CA VAL A 100 -11.53 -7.43 -5.35
C VAL A 100 -10.86 -7.28 -3.98
N THR A 101 -11.70 -7.22 -2.95
CA THR A 101 -11.33 -6.97 -1.56
C THR A 101 -11.67 -8.20 -0.71
N PRO A 102 -11.09 -8.36 0.49
CA PRO A 102 -11.45 -9.47 1.37
C PRO A 102 -12.91 -9.38 1.84
N TYR A 103 -13.52 -10.52 2.18
CA TYR A 103 -14.78 -10.55 2.92
C TYR A 103 -14.52 -10.07 4.36
N LEU A 104 -15.20 -9.00 4.80
CA LEU A 104 -15.03 -8.45 6.15
C LEU A 104 -15.54 -9.39 7.25
N ARG A 105 -16.60 -10.14 6.95
CA ARG A 105 -17.23 -11.12 7.85
C ARG A 105 -17.47 -12.40 7.06
N PRO A 106 -16.45 -13.28 6.91
CA PRO A 106 -16.61 -14.52 6.19
C PRO A 106 -17.67 -15.38 6.89
N SER A 107 -18.67 -15.84 6.13
CA SER A 107 -19.81 -16.62 6.67
C SER A 107 -19.70 -18.12 6.43
N ASP A 108 -18.78 -18.54 5.58
CA ASP A 108 -18.61 -19.94 5.17
C ASP A 108 -17.15 -20.27 4.85
N GLN A 109 -16.86 -21.56 4.76
CA GLN A 109 -15.52 -22.08 4.51
C GLN A 109 -14.93 -21.60 3.18
N SER A 110 -15.76 -21.31 2.16
CA SER A 110 -15.28 -20.84 0.86
C SER A 110 -14.79 -19.39 0.94
N GLN A 111 -15.48 -18.55 1.70
CA GLN A 111 -15.06 -17.16 1.97
C GLN A 111 -13.79 -17.11 2.82
N GLU A 112 -13.65 -18.01 3.80
CA GLU A 112 -12.40 -18.15 4.57
C GLU A 112 -11.23 -18.56 3.68
N ARG A 113 -11.42 -19.55 2.79
CA ARG A 113 -10.38 -19.99 1.84
C ARG A 113 -10.00 -18.89 0.85
N TYR A 114 -10.98 -18.12 0.39
CA TYR A 114 -10.76 -16.93 -0.42
C TYR A 114 -9.91 -15.91 0.35
N ASN A 115 -10.32 -15.52 1.56
CA ASN A 115 -9.60 -14.55 2.39
C ASN A 115 -8.17 -15.02 2.69
N GLY A 116 -7.98 -16.31 3.03
CA GLY A 116 -6.65 -16.86 3.27
C GLY A 116 -5.74 -16.77 2.04
N SER A 117 -6.29 -17.03 0.85
CA SER A 117 -5.54 -16.87 -0.41
C SER A 117 -5.29 -15.39 -0.74
N HIS A 118 -6.24 -14.51 -0.38
CA HIS A 118 -6.20 -13.08 -0.66
C HIS A 118 -5.10 -12.43 0.18
N CYS A 119 -5.08 -12.71 1.49
CA CYS A 119 -4.03 -12.30 2.41
C CYS A 119 -2.65 -12.76 1.92
N ARG A 120 -2.48 -14.06 1.61
CA ARG A 120 -1.19 -14.58 1.09
C ARG A 120 -0.73 -13.88 -0.19
N THR A 121 -1.66 -13.45 -1.04
CA THR A 121 -1.30 -12.76 -2.29
C THR A 121 -0.95 -11.30 -2.02
N ARG A 122 -1.67 -10.62 -1.11
CA ARG A 122 -1.38 -9.24 -0.69
C ARG A 122 -0.04 -9.08 0.04
N VAL A 123 0.46 -10.11 0.72
CA VAL A 123 1.82 -10.12 1.28
C VAL A 123 2.87 -9.73 0.22
N THR A 124 2.62 -9.96 -1.08
CA THR A 124 3.53 -9.54 -2.16
C THR A 124 3.75 -8.02 -2.20
N ILE A 125 2.70 -7.19 -2.05
CA ILE A 125 2.85 -5.73 -2.11
C ILE A 125 3.46 -5.17 -0.83
N GLU A 126 3.12 -5.74 0.33
CA GLU A 126 3.74 -5.40 1.61
C GLU A 126 5.24 -5.70 1.59
N ARG A 127 5.63 -6.87 1.06
CA ARG A 127 7.04 -7.24 0.85
C ARG A 127 7.72 -6.31 -0.16
N ALA A 128 7.04 -5.94 -1.25
CA ALA A 128 7.58 -5.00 -2.23
C ALA A 128 7.87 -3.62 -1.61
N PHE A 129 6.98 -3.10 -0.77
CA PHE A 129 7.23 -1.88 -0.01
C PHE A 129 8.40 -2.03 0.97
N GLY A 130 8.49 -3.16 1.67
CA GLY A 130 9.60 -3.47 2.56
C GLY A 130 10.94 -3.43 1.84
N TRP A 131 11.09 -4.18 0.74
CA TRP A 131 12.32 -4.20 -0.05
C TRP A 131 12.65 -2.84 -0.65
N TRP A 132 11.65 -2.13 -1.16
CA TRP A 132 11.83 -0.81 -1.75
C TRP A 132 12.37 0.20 -0.73
N LYS A 133 11.80 0.24 0.48
CA LYS A 133 12.25 1.15 1.56
C LYS A 133 13.60 0.74 2.16
N ARG A 134 13.92 -0.56 2.20
CA ARG A 134 15.25 -1.02 2.62
C ARG A 134 16.33 -0.64 1.60
N ARG A 135 16.05 -0.84 0.30
CA ARG A 135 16.95 -0.48 -0.80
C ARG A 135 17.24 1.01 -0.85
N PHE A 136 16.23 1.83 -0.60
CA PHE A 136 16.37 3.28 -0.54
C PHE A 136 16.06 3.77 0.86
N HIS A 137 17.06 3.69 1.75
CA HIS A 137 16.92 4.03 3.17
C HIS A 137 16.38 5.45 3.43
N CYS A 138 16.55 6.37 2.47
CA CYS A 138 15.94 7.70 2.51
C CYS A 138 14.41 7.66 2.62
N LEU A 139 13.74 6.59 2.17
CA LEU A 139 12.30 6.37 2.31
C LEU A 139 11.89 5.82 3.69
N HIS A 140 12.85 5.31 4.47
CA HIS A 140 12.65 4.82 5.84
C HIS A 140 12.82 5.95 6.87
N GLY A 141 13.68 6.92 6.55
CA GLY A 141 13.91 8.11 7.36
C GLY A 141 12.87 9.22 7.14
N GLU A 142 13.10 10.34 7.80
CA GLU A 142 12.39 11.59 7.54
C GLU A 142 13.08 12.35 6.40
N LEU A 143 12.35 12.62 5.32
CA LEU A 143 12.84 13.47 4.24
C LEU A 143 12.63 14.94 4.57
N ARG A 144 13.73 15.67 4.74
CA ARG A 144 13.76 17.11 5.07
C ARG A 144 13.78 17.99 3.82
N MET A 145 12.73 17.85 3.01
CA MET A 145 12.57 18.55 1.74
C MET A 145 11.10 18.92 1.55
N HIS A 146 10.85 19.87 0.66
CA HIS A 146 9.48 20.22 0.27
C HIS A 146 8.72 19.00 -0.29
N PRO A 147 7.40 18.87 -0.01
CA PRO A 147 6.58 17.74 -0.44
C PRO A 147 6.74 17.36 -1.91
N GLU A 148 6.82 18.33 -2.81
CA GLU A 148 6.94 18.12 -4.26
C GLU A 148 8.26 17.41 -4.63
N ARG A 149 9.35 17.80 -3.95
CA ARG A 149 10.66 17.16 -4.13
C ARG A 149 10.66 15.76 -3.55
N VAL A 150 10.00 15.55 -2.41
CA VAL A 150 9.81 14.21 -1.83
C VAL A 150 9.05 13.30 -2.79
N CYS A 151 7.93 13.76 -3.37
CA CYS A 151 7.17 13.01 -4.37
C CYS A 151 8.05 12.58 -5.56
N THR A 152 8.93 13.46 -6.02
CA THR A 152 9.89 13.17 -7.11
C THR A 152 10.90 12.09 -6.71
N ILE A 153 11.45 12.17 -5.49
CA ILE A 153 12.40 11.17 -4.95
C ILE A 153 11.72 9.81 -4.85
N ILE A 154 10.50 9.77 -4.31
CA ILE A 154 9.70 8.54 -4.21
C ILE A 154 9.54 7.92 -5.60
N GLY A 155 9.10 8.69 -6.59
CA GLY A 155 8.97 8.21 -7.98
C GLY A 155 10.28 7.66 -8.54
N ALA A 156 11.39 8.38 -8.37
CA ALA A 156 12.71 7.96 -8.84
C ALA A 156 13.17 6.65 -8.18
N CYS A 157 13.01 6.52 -6.85
CA CYS A 157 13.33 5.29 -6.14
C CYS A 157 12.49 4.10 -6.63
N ALA A 158 11.21 4.30 -6.98
CA ALA A 158 10.37 3.23 -7.51
C ALA A 158 10.84 2.75 -8.89
N VAL A 159 11.25 3.67 -9.77
CA VAL A 159 11.84 3.34 -11.08
C VAL A 159 13.14 2.55 -10.91
N LEU A 160 14.02 3.03 -10.02
CA LEU A 160 15.30 2.37 -9.75
C LEU A 160 15.11 0.98 -9.09
N HIS A 161 14.11 0.81 -8.23
CA HIS A 161 13.73 -0.50 -7.68
C HIS A 161 13.33 -1.49 -8.79
N ASN A 162 12.48 -1.05 -9.71
CA ASN A 162 12.07 -1.88 -10.85
C ASN A 162 13.26 -2.23 -11.74
N LEU A 163 14.17 -1.29 -11.98
CA LEU A 163 15.39 -1.52 -12.75
C LEU A 163 16.29 -2.54 -12.05
N ALA A 164 16.47 -2.45 -10.73
CA ALA A 164 17.24 -3.42 -9.98
C ALA A 164 16.65 -4.84 -10.05
N ILE A 165 15.32 -4.98 -9.98
CA ILE A 165 14.65 -6.27 -10.19
C ILE A 165 14.91 -6.78 -11.61
N LEU A 166 14.84 -5.91 -12.62
CA LEU A 166 15.11 -6.27 -14.01
C LEU A 166 16.55 -6.77 -14.21
N LEU A 167 17.51 -6.10 -13.57
CA LEU A 167 18.94 -6.44 -13.58
C LEU A 167 19.27 -7.63 -12.66
N ARG A 168 18.29 -8.16 -11.92
CA ARG A 168 18.45 -9.28 -10.97
C ARG A 168 19.47 -8.97 -9.88
N GLU A 169 19.54 -7.73 -9.44
CA GLU A 169 20.37 -7.38 -8.29
C GLU A 169 19.91 -8.16 -7.04
N PRO A 170 20.85 -8.57 -6.18
CA PRO A 170 20.51 -9.23 -4.94
C PRO A 170 19.58 -8.35 -4.10
N GLN A 171 18.57 -8.97 -3.50
CA GLN A 171 17.71 -8.30 -2.54
C GLN A 171 18.45 -8.19 -1.20
N LEU A 172 18.29 -7.06 -0.52
CA LEU A 172 18.85 -6.83 0.80
C LEU A 172 18.05 -7.66 1.83
N ASP A 173 18.71 -8.67 2.38
CA ASP A 173 18.32 -9.61 3.44
C ASP A 173 17.10 -10.51 3.13
N GLN A 174 17.36 -11.82 2.98
CA GLN A 174 16.37 -12.87 2.71
C GLN A 174 15.56 -13.31 3.94
N ASP A 175 15.91 -12.85 5.15
CA ASP A 175 15.39 -13.44 6.39
C ASP A 175 14.40 -12.53 7.12
N GLN A 176 13.22 -12.29 6.56
CA GLN A 176 12.00 -12.05 7.36
C GLN A 176 10.81 -12.56 6.56
N ASP A 177 10.47 -13.83 6.77
CA ASP A 177 9.11 -14.28 6.54
C ASP A 177 8.19 -13.39 7.37
N VAL A 178 7.39 -12.56 6.68
CA VAL A 178 6.24 -11.88 7.27
C VAL A 178 5.37 -12.97 7.90
N ASP A 179 5.39 -13.05 9.23
CA ASP A 179 4.57 -14.00 9.96
C ASP A 179 3.10 -13.66 9.71
N ILE A 180 2.42 -14.57 9.01
CA ILE A 180 1.02 -14.44 8.60
C ILE A 180 0.09 -14.40 9.83
N GLY A 181 0.61 -14.73 11.03
CA GLY A 181 -0.13 -14.74 12.29
C GLY A 181 -0.56 -13.37 12.84
N GLU A 182 0.14 -12.28 12.54
CA GLU A 182 -0.14 -10.97 13.17
C GLU A 182 -1.28 -10.16 12.52
N ILE A 183 -1.71 -10.54 11.31
CA ILE A 183 -2.76 -9.81 10.57
C ILE A 183 -4.16 -10.03 11.21
N ASN A 184 -4.32 -11.08 12.03
CA ASN A 184 -5.57 -11.41 12.70
C ASN A 184 -5.80 -10.65 14.02
N GLY A 185 -4.83 -9.86 14.50
CA GLY A 185 -4.85 -9.26 15.85
C GLY A 185 -5.33 -7.81 15.98
N GLN A 186 -5.59 -7.10 14.88
CA GLN A 186 -6.01 -5.68 14.93
C GLN A 186 -7.41 -5.48 14.34
N ASN A 187 -8.38 -6.24 14.84
CA ASN A 187 -9.79 -5.88 14.76
C ASN A 187 -10.45 -6.25 16.09
N ASN A 188 -10.25 -5.42 17.10
CA ASN A 188 -11.19 -5.26 18.21
C ASN A 188 -11.16 -3.79 18.61
N GLY A 189 -12.16 -3.05 18.12
CA GLY A 189 -12.52 -1.80 18.76
C GLY A 189 -13.06 -2.11 20.14
N GLN A 190 -12.46 -1.51 21.16
CA GLN A 190 -13.13 -1.36 22.45
C GLN A 190 -12.71 -0.03 23.06
N GLU A 191 -13.73 0.78 23.32
CA GLU A 191 -13.72 1.98 24.14
C GLU A 191 -13.09 1.68 25.50
N ASP A 192 -12.28 2.62 26.02
CA ASP A 192 -12.47 3.16 27.37
C ASP A 192 -11.36 4.14 27.76
N GLY A 193 -11.77 5.19 28.46
CA GLY A 193 -11.01 5.67 29.62
C GLY A 193 -10.08 6.87 29.42
N ASN A 194 -10.63 8.05 29.72
CA ASN A 194 -9.92 9.26 30.15
C ASN A 194 -8.59 8.99 30.89
N GLY A 195 -7.49 9.55 30.37
CA GLY A 195 -6.19 9.61 31.03
C GLY A 195 -5.51 10.94 30.75
N VAL A 196 -5.72 11.90 31.66
CA VAL A 196 -5.11 13.23 31.69
C VAL A 196 -3.59 13.13 31.75
N PHE A 197 -2.86 13.77 30.81
CA PHE A 197 -1.42 14.01 30.97
C PHE A 197 -1.13 15.51 31.00
N ARG A 198 -0.69 15.97 32.17
CA ARG A 198 -0.14 17.30 32.45
C ARG A 198 1.27 17.40 31.86
N TYR A 199 1.57 18.53 31.24
CA TYR A 199 2.93 18.94 30.86
C TYR A 199 3.75 19.32 32.10
N LYS A 200 5.05 19.01 32.07
CA LYS A 200 6.08 19.81 32.73
C LYS A 200 6.75 20.66 31.65
#